data_AF-A0A7G2LYN0-F1
#
_entry.id   AF-A0A7G2LYN0-F1
#
_cell.length_a   1.000
_cell.length_b   1.000
_cell.length_c   1.000
_cell.angle_alpha   90.00
_cell.angle_beta   90.00
_cell.angle_gamma   90.00
#
_symmetry.space_group_name_H-M   'P 1'
#
loop_
_entity.id
_entity.type
_entity.pdbx_description
1 polymer ?
#
loop_
_entity_poly.entity_id
_entity_poly.type
_entity_poly.pdbx_seq_one_letter_code
_entity_poly.pdbx_strand_id
1 'polypeptide(L)'
;AADMLVVSARESGEAGDQAGISLFLVPADTKGLTVTGYALLAGGRAAEVTLDDVTRPESARLGEAGKAFDAIEARVAVATTALCAETLGAMETACDLTREYLGTRKQFGRPIGSFQALAHRMSDLLIDLEQARSAVINAAGHLADDRASR
;
A
#
# COMPACT_ATOMS: atom_id res chain seq x y z
N ALA A 1 12.43 13.35 6.18
CA ALA A 1 13.02 12.11 5.65
C ALA A 1 12.97 11.07 6.77
N ALA A 2 13.12 9.77 6.47
CA ALA A 2 13.21 8.76 7.52
C ALA A 2 14.61 8.78 8.13
N ASP A 3 14.71 8.75 9.46
CA ASP A 3 16.00 8.70 10.17
C ASP A 3 16.54 7.27 10.29
N MET A 4 15.67 6.27 10.09
CA MET A 4 15.96 4.84 10.18
C MET A 4 15.29 4.09 9.03
N LEU A 5 15.97 3.07 8.53
CA LEU A 5 15.47 2.13 7.53
C LEU A 5 15.39 0.73 8.14
N VAL A 6 14.33 0.01 7.80
CA VAL A 6 14.23 -1.44 8.02
C VAL A 6 14.58 -2.12 6.71
N VAL A 7 15.73 -2.79 6.67
CA VAL A 7 16.27 -3.41 5.45
C VAL A 7 16.18 -4.92 5.57
N SER A 8 15.52 -5.57 4.61
CA SER A 8 15.56 -7.02 4.46
C SER A 8 16.84 -7.43 3.74
N ALA A 9 17.59 -8.39 4.29
CA ALA A 9 18.76 -8.97 3.66
C ALA A 9 18.79 -10.49 3.84
N ARG A 10 19.39 -11.20 2.87
CA ARG A 10 19.56 -12.65 2.93
C ARG A 10 20.87 -12.98 3.64
N GLU A 11 20.78 -13.67 4.78
CA GLU A 11 21.94 -14.17 5.52
C GLU A 11 22.32 -15.60 5.09
N SER A 12 21.39 -16.37 4.51
CA SER A 12 21.64 -17.74 4.04
C SER A 12 20.63 -18.20 2.97
N GLY A 13 20.92 -19.33 2.33
CA GLY A 13 20.11 -19.89 1.25
C GLY A 13 20.29 -19.16 -0.09
N GLU A 14 19.45 -19.50 -1.05
CA GLU A 14 19.53 -19.02 -2.43
C GLU A 14 18.48 -17.95 -2.73
N ALA A 15 18.64 -17.27 -3.86
CA ALA A 15 17.64 -16.33 -4.34
C ALA A 15 16.28 -17.03 -4.56
N GLY A 16 15.23 -16.48 -3.96
CA GLY A 16 13.87 -17.04 -4.02
C GLY A 16 13.48 -17.86 -2.78
N ASP A 17 14.44 -18.26 -1.94
CA ASP A 17 14.12 -19.00 -0.71
C ASP A 17 13.41 -18.10 0.31
N GLN A 18 12.32 -18.61 0.91
CA GLN A 18 11.61 -17.92 1.99
C GLN A 18 12.43 -17.90 3.28
N ALA A 19 13.15 -18.99 3.57
CA ALA A 19 14.09 -19.05 4.68
C ALA A 19 15.36 -18.24 4.39
N GLY A 20 16.08 -17.85 5.44
CA GLY A 20 17.38 -17.18 5.33
C GLY A 20 17.29 -15.66 5.15
N ILE A 21 16.09 -15.08 5.19
CA ILE A 21 15.88 -13.62 5.17
C ILE A 21 15.80 -13.08 6.60
N SER A 22 16.51 -11.98 6.85
CA SER A 22 16.52 -11.23 8.10
C SER A 22 16.18 -9.76 7.87
N LEU A 23 15.77 -9.07 8.93
CA LEU A 23 15.54 -7.62 8.94
C LEU A 23 16.60 -6.91 9.79
N PHE A 24 17.09 -5.77 9.32
CA PHE A 24 18.09 -4.96 10.02
C PHE A 24 17.64 -3.51 10.14
N LEU A 25 17.91 -2.92 11.30
CA LEU A 25 17.79 -1.48 11.52
C LEU A 25 19.06 -0.76 11.04
N VAL A 26 18.90 0.11 10.05
CA VAL A 26 19.99 0.87 9.44
C VAL A 26 19.68 2.37 9.57
N PRO A 27 20.44 3.11 10.40
CA PRO A 27 20.37 4.57 10.44
C PRO A 27 20.65 5.19 9.06
N ALA A 28 19.92 6.26 8.73
CA ALA A 28 20.01 6.91 7.41
C ALA A 28 21.39 7.56 7.14
N ASP A 29 22.20 7.78 8.18
CA ASP A 29 23.56 8.31 8.11
C ASP A 29 24.65 7.22 8.11
N THR A 30 24.27 5.93 7.98
CA THR A 30 25.21 4.82 7.93
C THR A 30 26.16 4.95 6.73
N LYS A 31 27.47 4.84 6.98
CA LYS A 31 28.48 4.85 5.92
C LYS A 31 28.18 3.74 4.88
N GLY A 32 28.21 4.11 3.59
CA GLY A 32 27.89 3.21 2.48
C GLY A 32 26.41 3.22 2.06
N LEU A 33 25.54 3.87 2.83
CA LEU A 33 24.13 4.05 2.47
C LEU A 33 23.92 5.36 1.71
N THR A 34 23.29 5.29 0.54
CA THR A 34 22.83 6.47 -0.21
C THR A 34 21.32 6.41 -0.41
N VAL A 35 20.63 7.53 -0.17
CA VAL A 35 19.17 7.63 -0.32
C VAL A 35 18.84 8.79 -1.27
N THR A 36 18.34 8.44 -2.46
CA THR A 36 17.96 9.42 -3.50
C THR A 36 16.44 9.51 -3.58
N GLY A 37 15.88 10.56 -2.98
CA GLY A 37 14.43 10.78 -2.92
C GLY A 37 13.86 11.39 -4.20
N TYR A 38 12.68 10.94 -4.62
CA TYR A 38 11.93 11.47 -5.76
C TYR A 38 10.43 11.58 -5.45
N ALA A 39 9.74 12.44 -6.21
CA ALA A 39 8.29 12.65 -6.07
C ALA A 39 7.51 11.59 -6.86
N LEU A 40 6.35 11.20 -6.34
CA LEU A 40 5.43 10.29 -7.02
C LEU A 40 4.31 11.06 -7.73
N LEU A 41 3.77 10.48 -8.82
CA LEU A 41 2.73 11.10 -9.65
C LEU A 41 1.45 11.42 -8.85
N ALA A 42 1.05 10.51 -7.96
CA ALA A 42 -0.17 10.62 -7.16
C ALA A 42 0.02 11.47 -5.88
N GLY A 43 1.15 12.19 -5.76
CA GLY A 43 1.57 12.82 -4.52
C GLY A 43 2.42 11.89 -3.65
N GLY A 44 3.05 12.45 -2.62
CA GLY A 44 4.00 11.72 -1.78
C GLY A 44 5.41 11.61 -2.38
N ARG A 45 6.25 10.78 -1.74
CA ARG A 45 7.67 10.63 -2.07
C ARG A 45 8.07 9.16 -1.96
N ALA A 46 8.98 8.75 -2.82
CA ALA A 46 9.71 7.49 -2.69
C ALA A 46 11.22 7.80 -2.70
N ALA A 47 12.03 6.78 -2.49
CA ALA A 47 13.47 6.91 -2.58
C ALA A 47 14.10 5.64 -3.14
N GLU A 48 15.15 5.82 -3.94
CA GLU A 48 16.09 4.77 -4.27
C GLU A 48 17.11 4.67 -3.13
N VAL A 49 17.34 3.45 -2.62
CA VAL A 49 18.26 3.19 -1.52
C VAL A 49 19.36 2.26 -2.02
N THR A 50 20.60 2.76 -2.03
CA THR A 50 21.79 2.00 -2.40
C THR A 50 22.60 1.66 -1.16
N LEU A 51 22.96 0.39 -0.99
CA LEU A 51 23.87 -0.08 0.05
C LEU A 51 25.16 -0.54 -0.60
N ASP A 52 26.26 0.14 -0.31
CA ASP A 52 27.62 -0.16 -0.79
C ASP A 52 28.51 -0.52 0.41
N ASP A 53 28.87 -1.80 0.54
CA ASP A 53 29.67 -2.35 1.65
C ASP A 53 29.23 -1.91 3.06
N VAL A 54 27.91 -1.78 3.27
CA VAL A 54 27.32 -1.39 4.56
C VAL A 54 27.52 -2.51 5.59
N THR A 55 28.22 -2.18 6.69
CA THR A 55 28.43 -3.11 7.82
C THR A 55 27.59 -2.71 9.02
N ARG A 56 26.90 -3.68 9.64
CA ARG A 56 26.10 -3.48 10.86
C ARG A 56 26.41 -4.57 11.90
N PRO A 57 26.33 -4.25 13.19
CA PRO A 57 26.47 -5.26 14.24
C PRO A 57 25.26 -6.20 14.25
N GLU A 58 25.44 -7.41 14.77
CA GLU A 58 24.36 -8.40 14.94
C GLU A 58 23.18 -7.85 15.77
N SER A 59 23.48 -6.96 16.73
CA SER A 59 22.47 -6.27 17.54
C SER A 59 21.52 -5.36 16.76
N ALA A 60 21.84 -5.04 15.50
CA ALA A 60 20.94 -4.30 14.62
C ALA A 60 19.86 -5.20 13.96
N ARG A 61 19.99 -6.52 14.06
CA ARG A 61 19.03 -7.47 13.51
C ARG A 61 17.75 -7.49 14.35
N LEU A 62 16.61 -7.48 13.67
CA LEU A 62 15.30 -7.60 14.28
C LEU A 62 14.88 -9.08 14.27
N GLY A 63 14.79 -9.67 15.46
CA GLY A 63 14.39 -11.06 15.63
C GLY A 63 15.50 -12.06 15.31
N GLU A 64 15.09 -13.30 15.03
CA GLU A 64 16.01 -14.41 14.79
C GLU A 64 16.56 -14.42 13.36
N ALA A 65 17.81 -14.85 13.22
CA ALA A 65 18.49 -14.97 11.93
C ALA A 65 17.72 -15.88 10.96
N GLY A 66 17.45 -15.38 9.75
CA GLY A 66 16.86 -16.11 8.65
C GLY A 66 15.37 -16.41 8.79
N LYS A 67 14.67 -15.82 9.77
CA LYS A 67 13.25 -16.11 10.08
C LYS A 67 12.31 -14.92 9.88
N ALA A 68 12.72 -13.89 9.14
CA ALA A 68 11.93 -12.68 9.03
C ALA A 68 10.81 -12.73 7.97
N PHE A 69 10.82 -13.73 7.08
CA PHE A 69 9.89 -13.78 5.94
C PHE A 69 8.41 -13.72 6.35
N ASP A 70 7.98 -14.55 7.31
CA ASP A 70 6.59 -14.57 7.76
C ASP A 70 6.15 -13.23 8.35
N ALA A 71 7.05 -12.56 9.08
CA ALA A 71 6.80 -11.22 9.62
C ALA A 71 6.69 -10.17 8.51
N ILE A 72 7.57 -10.22 7.51
CA ILE A 72 7.51 -9.33 6.33
C ILE A 72 6.19 -9.53 5.61
N GLU A 73 5.82 -10.78 5.30
CA GLU A 73 4.58 -11.11 4.60
C GLU A 73 3.35 -10.62 5.37
N ALA A 74 3.30 -10.84 6.69
CA ALA A 74 2.22 -10.35 7.52
C ALA A 74 2.13 -8.81 7.51
N ARG A 75 3.25 -8.09 7.52
CA ARG A 75 3.26 -6.62 7.43
C ARG A 75 2.90 -6.12 6.02
N VAL A 76 3.27 -6.83 4.96
CA VAL A 76 2.86 -6.51 3.58
C VAL A 76 1.35 -6.65 3.44
N ALA A 77 0.74 -7.67 4.03
CA ALA A 77 -0.73 -7.81 4.04
C ALA A 77 -1.41 -6.61 4.71
N VAL A 78 -0.94 -6.21 5.91
CA VAL A 78 -1.45 -5.02 6.61
C VAL A 78 -1.29 -3.76 5.77
N ALA A 79 -0.11 -3.53 5.20
CA ALA A 79 0.17 -2.36 4.36
C ALA A 79 -0.72 -2.33 3.10
N THR A 80 -0.96 -3.49 2.49
CA THR A 80 -1.82 -3.62 1.30
C THR A 80 -3.27 -3.29 1.66
N THR A 81 -3.79 -3.83 2.76
CA THR A 81 -5.14 -3.50 3.25
C THR A 81 -5.29 -2.01 3.56
N ALA A 82 -4.26 -1.38 4.14
CA ALA A 82 -4.27 0.07 4.38
C ALA A 82 -4.33 0.88 3.08
N LEU A 83 -3.56 0.50 2.05
CA LEU A 83 -3.62 1.13 0.73
C LEU A 83 -4.98 0.94 0.05
N CYS A 84 -5.59 -0.25 0.18
CA CYS A 84 -6.95 -0.48 -0.31
C CYS A 84 -7.97 0.40 0.41
N ALA A 85 -7.84 0.60 1.72
CA ALA A 85 -8.71 1.49 2.49
C ALA A 85 -8.55 2.96 2.08
N GLU A 86 -7.32 3.42 1.84
CA GLU A 86 -7.06 4.76 1.30
C GLU A 86 -7.71 4.93 -0.09
N THR A 87 -7.53 3.94 -0.96
CA THR A 87 -8.11 3.93 -2.31
C THR A 87 -9.63 3.94 -2.27
N LEU A 88 -10.25 3.22 -1.32
CA LEU A 88 -11.69 3.25 -1.11
C LEU A 88 -12.19 4.66 -0.78
N GLY A 89 -11.51 5.38 0.13
CA GLY A 89 -11.87 6.77 0.44
C GLY A 89 -11.74 7.71 -0.78
N ALA A 90 -10.74 7.48 -1.64
CA ALA A 90 -10.63 8.19 -2.91
C ALA A 90 -11.78 7.86 -3.88
N MET A 91 -12.21 6.59 -3.95
CA MET A 91 -13.36 6.17 -4.75
C MET A 91 -14.66 6.82 -4.28
N GLU A 92 -14.90 6.88 -2.96
CA GLU A 92 -16.06 7.56 -2.37
C GLU A 92 -16.09 9.04 -2.78
N THR A 93 -14.96 9.72 -2.58
CA THR A 93 -14.81 11.14 -2.91
C THR A 93 -15.07 11.39 -4.41
N ALA A 94 -14.50 10.56 -5.28
CA ALA A 94 -14.70 10.67 -6.72
C ALA A 94 -16.17 10.43 -7.13
N CYS A 95 -16.84 9.45 -6.52
CA CYS A 95 -18.25 9.17 -6.75
C CYS A 95 -19.14 10.33 -6.32
N ASP A 96 -18.87 10.92 -5.15
CA ASP A 96 -19.61 12.06 -4.61
C ASP A 96 -19.46 13.30 -5.49
N LEU A 97 -18.23 13.66 -5.87
CA LEU A 97 -17.94 14.77 -6.78
C LEU A 97 -18.63 14.57 -8.14
N THR A 98 -18.60 13.34 -8.65
CA THR A 98 -19.25 13.01 -9.93
C THR A 98 -20.76 13.17 -9.82
N ARG A 99 -21.38 12.64 -8.75
CA ARG A 99 -22.81 12.76 -8.48
C ARG A 99 -23.24 14.24 -8.41
N GLU A 100 -22.49 15.05 -7.67
CA GLU A 100 -22.75 16.49 -7.56
C GLU A 100 -22.71 17.18 -8.93
N TYR A 101 -21.67 16.91 -9.72
CA TYR A 101 -21.53 17.50 -11.05
C TYR A 101 -22.66 17.09 -12.00
N LEU A 102 -23.10 15.82 -11.95
CA LEU A 102 -24.23 15.34 -12.75
C LEU A 102 -25.53 16.07 -12.42
N GLY A 103 -25.74 16.48 -11.17
CA GLY A 103 -26.91 17.23 -10.72
C GLY A 103 -26.89 18.72 -11.08
N THR A 104 -25.69 19.30 -11.20
CA THR A 104 -25.53 20.75 -11.42
C THR A 104 -25.30 21.11 -12.89
N ARG A 105 -24.61 20.26 -13.67
CA ARG A 105 -24.31 20.52 -15.08
C ARG A 105 -25.55 20.35 -15.96
N LYS A 106 -25.92 21.41 -16.71
CA LYS A 106 -27.07 21.41 -17.63
C LYS A 106 -26.65 21.30 -19.10
N GLN A 107 -27.26 20.38 -19.84
CA GLN A 107 -27.20 20.26 -21.30
C GLN A 107 -28.56 19.79 -21.83
N PHE A 108 -28.88 20.14 -23.07
CA PHE A 108 -30.18 19.82 -23.69
C PHE A 108 -31.38 20.22 -22.79
N GLY A 109 -31.27 21.38 -22.14
CA GLY A 109 -32.34 21.97 -21.32
C GLY A 109 -32.53 21.37 -19.92
N ARG A 110 -31.73 20.39 -19.48
CA ARG A 110 -31.87 19.75 -18.16
C ARG A 110 -30.54 19.29 -17.55
N PRO A 111 -30.48 18.95 -16.26
CA PRO A 111 -29.28 18.33 -15.66
C PRO A 111 -28.87 17.04 -16.38
N ILE A 112 -27.57 16.84 -16.59
CA ILE A 112 -27.07 15.67 -17.31
C ILE A 112 -27.29 14.36 -16.55
N GLY A 113 -27.41 14.39 -15.23
CA GLY A 113 -27.77 13.23 -14.42
C GLY A 113 -29.15 12.64 -14.73
N SER A 114 -30.03 13.37 -15.42
CA SER A 114 -31.36 12.88 -15.82
C SER A 114 -31.34 11.92 -17.03
N PHE A 115 -30.21 11.80 -17.75
CA PHE A 115 -30.08 10.87 -18.87
C PHE A 115 -29.78 9.45 -18.36
N GLN A 116 -30.57 8.47 -18.80
CA GLN A 116 -30.48 7.07 -18.36
C GLN A 116 -29.07 6.47 -18.51
N ALA A 117 -28.35 6.81 -19.58
CA ALA A 117 -26.98 6.32 -19.79
C ALA A 117 -26.01 6.74 -18.67
N LEU A 118 -26.16 7.95 -18.12
CA LEU A 118 -25.34 8.42 -16.99
C LEU A 118 -25.86 7.88 -15.66
N ALA A 119 -27.18 7.75 -15.51
CA ALA A 119 -27.78 7.13 -14.33
C ALA A 119 -27.32 5.67 -14.16
N HIS A 120 -27.32 4.87 -15.23
CA HIS A 120 -26.86 3.48 -15.19
C HIS A 120 -25.37 3.39 -14.81
N ARG A 121 -24.50 4.22 -15.41
CA ARG A 121 -23.07 4.25 -15.04
C ARG A 121 -22.86 4.60 -13.56
N MET A 122 -23.66 5.52 -13.01
CA MET A 122 -23.58 5.82 -11.58
C MET A 122 -24.05 4.66 -10.70
N SER A 123 -25.05 3.89 -11.13
CA SER A 123 -25.46 2.67 -10.44
C SER A 123 -24.35 1.61 -10.44
N ASP A 124 -23.69 1.40 -11.58
CA ASP A 124 -22.57 0.45 -11.70
C ASP A 124 -21.41 0.87 -10.77
N LEU A 125 -21.03 2.16 -10.77
CA LEU A 125 -20.00 2.69 -9.87
C LEU A 125 -20.33 2.50 -8.39
N LEU A 126 -21.61 2.62 -8.02
CA LEU A 126 -22.04 2.39 -6.64
C LEU A 126 -21.90 0.91 -6.25
N ILE A 127 -22.20 -0.01 -7.16
CA ILE A 127 -22.01 -1.45 -6.95
C ILE A 127 -20.52 -1.74 -6.73
N ASP A 128 -19.64 -1.23 -7.60
CA ASP A 128 -18.19 -1.41 -7.48
C ASP A 128 -17.66 -0.83 -6.16
N LEU A 129 -18.17 0.33 -5.73
CA LEU A 129 -17.79 0.95 -4.46
C LEU A 129 -18.15 0.08 -3.25
N GLU A 130 -19.37 -0.47 -3.21
CA GLU A 130 -19.81 -1.33 -2.11
C GLU A 130 -19.11 -2.69 -2.11
N GLN A 131 -18.74 -3.21 -3.27
CA GLN A 131 -17.89 -4.39 -3.39
C GLN A 131 -16.48 -4.13 -2.82
N ALA A 132 -15.86 -3.01 -3.21
CA ALA A 132 -14.55 -2.61 -2.68
C ALA A 132 -14.59 -2.40 -1.16
N ARG A 133 -15.64 -1.73 -0.65
CA ARG A 133 -15.87 -1.55 0.79
C ARG A 133 -15.95 -2.88 1.53
N SER A 134 -16.74 -3.81 1.00
CA SER A 134 -16.92 -5.13 1.60
C SER A 134 -15.59 -5.91 1.65
N ALA A 135 -14.81 -5.87 0.57
CA ALA A 135 -13.51 -6.52 0.50
C ALA A 135 -12.50 -5.93 1.50
N VAL A 136 -12.44 -4.59 1.61
CA VAL A 136 -11.56 -3.90 2.58
C VAL A 136 -11.93 -4.24 4.02
N ILE A 137 -13.22 -4.17 4.37
CA ILE A 137 -13.69 -4.51 5.72
C ILE A 137 -13.37 -5.97 6.05
N ASN A 138 -13.62 -6.88 5.11
CA ASN A 138 -13.31 -8.30 5.30
C ASN A 138 -11.81 -8.51 5.53
N ALA A 139 -10.95 -7.97 4.67
CA ALA A 139 -9.50 -8.09 4.81
C ALA A 139 -9.01 -7.50 6.15
N ALA A 140 -9.50 -6.31 6.53
CA ALA A 140 -9.16 -5.66 7.79
C ALA A 140 -9.56 -6.51 9.01
N GLY A 141 -10.70 -7.20 8.94
CA GLY A 141 -11.20 -8.08 9.99
C GLY A 141 -10.35 -9.34 10.22
N HIS A 142 -9.59 -9.79 9.22
CA HIS A 142 -8.83 -11.05 9.26
C HIS A 142 -7.31 -10.84 9.27
N LEU A 143 -6.82 -9.60 9.46
CA LEU A 143 -5.37 -9.30 9.46
C LEU A 143 -4.55 -10.07 10.52
N ALA A 144 -5.20 -10.50 11.60
CA ALA A 144 -4.60 -11.28 12.68
C ALA A 144 -4.63 -12.79 12.45
N ASP A 145 -5.34 -13.26 11.43
CA ASP A 145 -5.51 -14.68 11.16
C ASP A 145 -4.29 -15.27 10.43
N ASP A 146 -4.25 -16.59 10.39
CA ASP A 146 -3.22 -17.34 9.67
C ASP A 146 -3.21 -16.95 8.19
N ARG A 147 -2.05 -17.12 7.54
CA ARG A 147 -1.83 -16.74 6.14
C ARG A 147 -2.91 -17.24 5.17
N ALA A 148 -3.45 -18.44 5.38
CA ALA A 148 -4.44 -19.04 4.48
C ALA A 148 -5.86 -18.47 4.68
N SER A 149 -6.13 -17.88 5.84
CA SER A 149 -7.44 -17.37 6.25
C SER A 149 -7.52 -15.83 6.27
N ARG A 150 -6.37 -15.15 6.25
CA ARG A 150 -6.26 -13.70 6.07
C ARG A 150 -6.42 -13.30 4.61
#